data_AF-Q5FJW2-F1
#
_entry.id   AF-Q5FJW2-F1
#
_cell.length_a   1.000
_cell.length_b   1.000
_cell.length_c   1.000
_cell.angle_alpha   90.00
_cell.angle_beta   90.00
_cell.angle_gamma   90.00
#
_symmetry.space_group_name_H-M   'P 1'
#
loop_
_entity.id
_entity.type
_entity.pdbx_description
1 polymer ?
#
loop_
_entity_poly.entity_id
_entity_poly.type
_entity_poly.pdbx_seq_one_letter_code
_entity_poly.pdbx_strand_id
1 'polypeptide(L)'
;MSLLLKSRYNCQKIGLFVHSLNETDQIDIAFDGCDIDYSLNTLKSGGNIYLYEKIAAQMSKEYILLLPQERIQKELSTKVPLSIEVASPTVKQIMNFCHSLNLKAELRLDTSSFARSPLGNLIIDIYKPNWNDIAQINEQLLKQNGVIASSYFPTW
;
A
#
# COMPACT_ATOMS: atom_id res chain seq x y z
N MET A 1 -0.76 18.52 3.42
CA MET A 1 -1.68 17.51 2.86
C MET A 1 -1.86 16.37 3.87
N SER A 2 -3.00 15.64 3.87
CA SER A 2 -3.18 14.42 4.66
C SER A 2 -4.00 13.37 3.90
N LEU A 3 -3.54 12.11 3.90
CA LEU A 3 -4.17 10.99 3.20
C LEU A 3 -5.28 10.30 4.00
N LEU A 4 -5.17 10.31 5.33
CA LEU A 4 -6.15 9.68 6.23
C LEU A 4 -7.05 10.73 6.89
N LEU A 5 -8.32 10.37 7.11
CA LEU A 5 -9.30 11.21 7.80
C LEU A 5 -8.84 11.58 9.22
N LYS A 6 -8.29 10.62 9.97
CA LYS A 6 -7.78 10.85 11.33
C LYS A 6 -6.64 11.87 11.35
N SER A 7 -5.67 11.72 10.44
CA SER A 7 -4.54 12.65 10.32
C SER A 7 -5.00 14.04 9.89
N ARG A 8 -5.94 14.14 8.94
CA ARG A 8 -6.54 15.40 8.50
C ARG A 8 -7.21 16.13 9.66
N TYR A 9 -8.02 15.41 10.45
CA TYR A 9 -8.70 15.95 11.61
C TYR A 9 -7.71 16.48 12.67
N ASN A 10 -6.63 15.74 12.94
CA ASN A 10 -5.60 16.16 13.89
C ASN A 10 -4.87 17.42 13.43
N CYS A 11 -4.52 17.53 12.14
CA CYS A 11 -3.91 18.74 11.57
C CYS A 11 -4.83 19.96 11.72
N GLN A 12 -6.11 19.80 11.38
CA GLN A 12 -7.09 20.89 11.49
C GLN A 12 -7.27 21.34 12.95
N LYS A 13 -7.26 20.41 13.90
CA LYS A 13 -7.35 20.71 15.35
C LYS A 13 -6.22 21.60 15.87
N ILE A 14 -5.04 21.52 15.28
CA ILE A 14 -3.87 22.33 15.66
C ILE A 14 -3.68 23.56 14.75
N GLY A 15 -4.69 23.90 13.93
CA GLY A 15 -4.68 25.09 13.08
C GLY A 15 -3.90 24.96 11.78
N LEU A 16 -3.53 23.73 11.36
CA LEU A 16 -2.87 23.53 10.07
C LEU A 16 -3.89 23.49 8.93
N PHE A 17 -3.57 24.18 7.84
CA PHE A 17 -4.31 24.09 6.59
C PHE A 17 -4.06 22.73 5.92
N VAL A 18 -5.14 22.05 5.52
CA VAL A 18 -5.06 20.72 4.91
C VAL A 18 -5.66 20.75 3.50
N HIS A 19 -4.78 20.86 2.52
CA HIS A 19 -5.10 20.67 1.10
C HIS A 19 -5.38 19.20 0.78
N SER A 20 -6.26 18.97 -0.20
CA SER A 20 -6.41 17.65 -0.82
C SER A 20 -5.28 17.36 -1.82
N LEU A 21 -5.12 16.08 -2.16
CA LEU A 21 -4.13 15.65 -3.15
C LEU A 21 -4.38 16.29 -4.53
N ASN A 22 -5.65 16.47 -4.90
CA ASN A 22 -6.04 17.05 -6.20
C ASN A 22 -5.79 18.57 -6.30
N GLU A 23 -5.57 19.25 -5.18
CA GLU A 23 -5.31 20.70 -5.11
C GLU A 23 -3.82 21.01 -4.91
N THR A 24 -2.97 19.97 -4.91
CA THR A 24 -1.54 20.10 -4.61
C THR A 24 -0.75 19.75 -5.87
N ASP A 25 0.08 20.67 -6.37
CA ASP A 25 0.90 20.40 -7.57
C ASP A 25 2.18 19.62 -7.23
N GLN A 26 2.80 19.95 -6.10
CA GLN A 26 4.06 19.38 -5.62
C GLN A 26 4.04 19.32 -4.10
N ILE A 27 4.62 18.27 -3.53
CA ILE A 27 4.87 18.13 -2.10
C ILE A 27 6.37 18.34 -1.88
N ASP A 28 6.76 19.24 -0.96
CA ASP A 28 8.18 19.39 -0.63
C ASP A 28 8.68 18.19 0.17
N ILE A 29 7.96 17.84 1.25
CA ILE A 29 8.31 16.73 2.12
C ILE A 29 7.06 15.93 2.48
N ALA A 30 7.15 14.60 2.35
CA ALA A 30 6.15 13.67 2.84
C ALA A 30 6.78 12.74 3.89
N PHE A 31 6.03 12.46 4.95
CA PHE A 31 6.42 11.50 5.99
C PHE A 31 5.43 10.36 6.03
N ASP A 32 5.91 9.13 6.16
CA ASP A 32 5.06 7.96 6.26
C ASP A 32 5.65 6.88 7.18
N GLY A 33 4.79 6.06 7.77
CA GLY A 33 5.17 4.91 8.58
C GLY A 33 5.15 3.61 7.78
N CYS A 34 6.04 2.68 8.13
CA CYS A 34 6.10 1.36 7.51
C CYS A 34 6.84 0.35 8.40
N ASP A 35 6.76 -0.92 8.00
CA ASP A 35 7.79 -1.92 8.29
C ASP A 35 8.75 -1.94 7.08
N ILE A 36 10.06 -2.08 7.34
CA ILE A 36 11.10 -1.92 6.31
C ILE A 36 12.15 -3.04 6.41
N ASP A 37 12.66 -3.47 5.25
CA ASP A 37 13.82 -4.36 5.19
C ASP A 37 15.16 -3.60 5.06
N TYR A 38 16.30 -4.30 5.14
CA TYR A 38 17.63 -3.67 4.98
C TYR A 38 17.91 -3.12 3.58
N SER A 39 17.12 -3.53 2.58
CA SER A 39 17.20 -2.98 1.23
C SER A 39 16.30 -1.76 1.04
N LEU A 40 15.65 -1.28 2.11
CA LEU A 40 14.69 -0.18 2.11
C LEU A 40 13.38 -0.48 1.35
N ASN A 41 13.05 -1.75 1.15
CA ASN A 41 11.72 -2.13 0.69
C ASN A 41 10.72 -2.07 1.83
N THR A 42 9.46 -1.74 1.52
CA THR A 42 8.38 -1.72 2.52
C THR A 42 7.12 -2.44 2.05
N LEU A 43 6.38 -2.96 3.03
CA LEU A 43 5.00 -3.43 2.87
C LEU A 43 4.06 -2.55 3.69
N LYS A 44 3.19 -1.81 3.00
CA LYS A 44 2.26 -0.81 3.59
C LYS A 44 0.80 -1.28 3.47
N SER A 45 0.52 -2.47 3.99
CA SER A 45 -0.76 -3.18 3.79
C SER A 45 -1.89 -2.80 4.75
N GLY A 46 -1.58 -2.07 5.83
CA GLY A 46 -2.53 -1.86 6.95
C GLY A 46 -3.62 -0.83 6.70
N GLY A 47 -3.36 0.19 5.86
CA GLY A 47 -4.29 1.31 5.65
C GLY A 47 -5.21 1.18 4.44
N ASN A 48 -4.91 0.29 3.49
CA ASN A 48 -5.58 0.18 2.18
C ASN A 48 -5.66 1.49 1.38
N ILE A 49 -4.69 2.38 1.63
CA ILE A 49 -4.55 3.66 0.95
C ILE A 49 -3.27 3.73 0.13
N TYR A 50 -2.63 2.59 -0.16
CA TYR A 50 -1.32 2.55 -0.81
C TYR A 50 -1.31 3.16 -2.22
N LEU A 51 -2.45 3.26 -2.91
CA LEU A 51 -2.57 4.09 -4.10
C LEU A 51 -2.25 5.56 -3.79
N TYR A 52 -2.89 6.13 -2.77
CA TYR A 52 -2.68 7.52 -2.35
C TYR A 52 -1.30 7.74 -1.74
N GLU A 53 -0.78 6.77 -0.98
CA GLU A 53 0.59 6.83 -0.44
C GLU A 53 1.62 6.86 -1.58
N LYS A 54 1.45 6.04 -2.63
CA LYS A 54 2.33 6.07 -3.83
C LYS A 54 2.25 7.39 -4.57
N ILE A 55 1.05 7.94 -4.77
CA ILE A 55 0.91 9.25 -5.42
C ILE A 55 1.60 10.33 -4.58
N ALA A 56 1.41 10.33 -3.26
CA ALA A 56 2.07 11.28 -2.37
C ALA A 56 3.60 11.16 -2.42
N ALA A 57 4.14 9.93 -2.43
CA ALA A 57 5.57 9.69 -2.59
C ALA A 57 6.10 10.23 -3.93
N GLN A 58 5.40 9.94 -5.03
CA GLN A 58 5.76 10.40 -6.38
C GLN A 58 5.71 11.93 -6.53
N MET A 59 4.79 12.60 -5.83
CA MET A 59 4.65 14.05 -5.82
C MET A 59 5.63 14.73 -4.85
N SER A 60 6.33 13.97 -4.00
CA SER A 60 7.23 14.53 -2.99
C SER A 60 8.65 14.71 -3.51
N LYS A 61 9.30 15.83 -3.17
CA LYS A 61 10.76 15.99 -3.38
C LYS A 61 11.55 15.11 -2.43
N GLU A 62 11.09 15.02 -1.18
CA GLU A 62 11.64 14.14 -0.16
C GLU A 62 10.54 13.26 0.45
N TYR A 63 10.74 11.95 0.40
CA TYR A 63 9.86 10.96 1.01
C TYR A 63 10.56 10.27 2.18
N ILE A 64 10.15 10.62 3.40
CA ILE A 64 10.83 10.24 4.63
C ILE A 64 10.02 9.16 5.36
N LEU A 65 10.63 7.99 5.55
CA LEU A 65 10.04 6.91 6.34
C LEU A 65 10.38 7.13 7.82
N LEU A 66 9.35 7.30 8.66
CA LEU A 66 9.47 7.54 10.09
C LEU A 66 8.88 6.37 10.88
N LEU A 67 9.75 5.60 11.53
CA LEU A 67 9.41 4.36 12.23
C LEU A 67 10.33 4.12 13.43
N PRO A 68 9.86 3.39 14.47
CA PRO A 68 10.72 2.86 15.51
C PRO A 68 11.78 1.91 14.95
N GLN A 69 12.96 1.86 15.58
CA GLN A 69 14.09 1.03 15.13
C GLN A 69 13.72 -0.46 15.05
N GLU A 70 12.83 -0.95 15.90
CA GLU A 70 12.42 -2.35 15.97
C GLU A 70 11.62 -2.81 14.73
N ARG A 71 11.13 -1.87 13.92
CA ARG A 71 10.43 -2.16 12.66
C ARG A 71 11.40 -2.34 11.47
N ILE A 72 12.70 -2.13 11.68
CA ILE A 72 13.75 -2.40 10.70
C ILE A 72 14.17 -3.86 10.83
N GLN A 73 13.91 -4.65 9.79
CA GLN A 73 14.16 -6.09 9.77
C GLN A 73 15.13 -6.45 8.63
N LYS A 74 15.77 -7.62 8.73
CA LYS A 74 16.64 -8.10 7.66
C LYS A 74 15.88 -8.33 6.35
N GLU A 75 14.68 -8.88 6.47
CA GLU A 75 13.78 -9.25 5.37
C GLU A 75 12.37 -8.79 5.72
N LEU A 76 11.53 -8.58 4.70
CA LEU A 76 10.12 -8.23 4.90
C LEU A 76 9.39 -9.33 5.70
N SER A 77 8.60 -8.89 6.69
CA SER A 77 7.80 -9.79 7.52
C SER A 77 6.76 -10.54 6.69
N THR A 78 6.70 -11.85 6.87
CA THR A 78 5.67 -12.73 6.24
C THR A 78 4.34 -12.69 6.98
N LYS A 79 4.28 -12.03 8.15
CA LYS A 79 3.04 -11.78 8.89
C LYS A 79 2.18 -10.70 8.22
N VAL A 80 2.79 -9.85 7.40
CA VAL A 80 2.10 -8.82 6.62
C VAL A 80 1.94 -9.32 5.19
N PRO A 81 0.71 -9.43 4.66
CA PRO A 81 0.51 -9.86 3.28
C PRO A 81 0.96 -8.78 2.30
N LEU A 82 1.29 -9.20 1.08
CA LEU A 82 1.24 -8.32 -0.08
C LEU A 82 -0.23 -8.11 -0.44
N SER A 83 -0.72 -6.87 -0.36
CA SER A 83 -2.10 -6.53 -0.70
C SER A 83 -2.15 -5.83 -2.04
N ILE A 84 -3.16 -6.14 -2.85
CA ILE A 84 -3.44 -5.45 -4.11
C ILE A 84 -4.86 -4.89 -4.12
N GLU A 85 -5.00 -3.68 -4.65
CA GLU A 85 -6.27 -3.01 -4.87
C GLU A 85 -6.75 -3.40 -6.26
N VAL A 86 -7.97 -3.94 -6.34
CA VAL A 86 -8.50 -4.51 -7.57
C VAL A 86 -9.92 -4.03 -7.87
N ALA A 87 -10.18 -3.79 -9.16
CA ALA A 87 -11.51 -3.48 -9.65
C ALA A 87 -12.44 -4.68 -9.44
N SER A 88 -13.67 -4.42 -8.98
CA SER A 88 -14.62 -5.49 -8.62
C SER A 88 -14.86 -6.55 -9.73
N PRO A 89 -14.95 -6.19 -11.03
CA PRO A 89 -15.19 -7.17 -12.10
C PRO A 89 -14.04 -8.15 -12.36
N THR A 90 -12.81 -7.86 -11.89
CA THR A 90 -11.60 -8.62 -12.24
C THR A 90 -11.13 -9.57 -11.15
N VAL A 91 -11.80 -9.58 -9.98
CA VAL A 91 -11.41 -10.39 -8.81
C VAL A 91 -11.19 -11.85 -9.17
N LYS A 92 -12.13 -12.48 -9.88
CA LYS A 92 -12.04 -13.91 -10.23
C LYS A 92 -10.81 -14.21 -11.08
N GLN A 93 -10.52 -13.36 -12.06
CA GLN A 93 -9.39 -13.48 -12.98
C GLN A 93 -8.07 -13.29 -12.24
N ILE A 94 -7.99 -12.30 -11.36
CA ILE A 94 -6.79 -12.03 -10.56
C ILE A 94 -6.53 -13.15 -9.55
N MET A 95 -7.57 -13.65 -8.87
CA MET A 95 -7.44 -14.82 -7.99
C MET A 95 -6.92 -16.05 -8.75
N ASN A 96 -7.46 -16.34 -9.94
CA ASN A 96 -6.97 -17.42 -10.79
C ASN A 96 -5.52 -17.22 -11.23
N PHE A 97 -5.13 -15.98 -11.54
CA PHE A 97 -3.75 -15.64 -11.87
C PHE A 97 -2.81 -15.89 -10.67
N CYS A 98 -3.18 -15.44 -9.47
CA CYS A 98 -2.44 -15.75 -8.24
C CYS A 98 -2.27 -17.26 -8.05
N HIS A 99 -3.34 -18.04 -8.24
CA HIS A 99 -3.27 -19.51 -8.17
C HIS A 99 -2.30 -20.10 -9.20
N SER A 100 -2.27 -19.57 -10.43
CA SER A 100 -1.33 -20.03 -11.48
C SER A 100 0.15 -19.76 -11.14
N LEU A 101 0.41 -18.78 -10.28
CA LEU A 101 1.74 -18.48 -9.72
C LEU A 101 2.04 -19.25 -8.43
N ASN A 102 1.20 -20.22 -8.04
CA ASN A 102 1.27 -20.93 -6.77
C ASN A 102 1.24 -20.00 -5.53
N LEU A 103 0.55 -18.86 -5.64
CA LEU A 103 0.38 -17.93 -4.53
C LEU A 103 -0.88 -18.26 -3.74
N LYS A 104 -0.79 -18.13 -2.41
CA LYS A 104 -1.97 -18.15 -1.54
C LYS A 104 -2.59 -16.76 -1.56
N ALA A 105 -3.72 -16.59 -2.23
CA ALA A 105 -4.45 -15.34 -2.30
C ALA A 105 -5.82 -15.45 -1.62
N GLU A 106 -6.26 -14.41 -0.93
CA GLU A 106 -7.55 -14.31 -0.25
C GLU A 106 -8.18 -12.95 -0.55
N LEU A 107 -9.45 -12.96 -0.97
CA LEU A 107 -10.22 -11.73 -1.05
C LEU A 107 -10.50 -11.26 0.39
N ARG A 108 -10.19 -10.01 0.71
CA ARG A 108 -10.46 -9.46 2.04
C ARG A 108 -11.96 -9.29 2.24
N LEU A 109 -12.53 -10.16 3.07
CA LEU A 109 -13.95 -10.20 3.42
C LEU A 109 -14.09 -9.84 4.89
N ASP A 110 -14.19 -8.55 5.21
CA ASP A 110 -14.50 -8.10 6.56
C ASP A 110 -15.70 -7.12 6.55
N THR A 111 -16.46 -7.12 7.63
CA THR A 111 -17.59 -6.20 7.90
C THR A 111 -17.13 -4.85 8.42
N SER A 112 -15.84 -4.70 8.73
CA SER A 112 -15.23 -3.42 9.11
C SER A 112 -14.95 -2.54 7.87
N SER A 113 -14.83 -1.23 8.10
CA SER A 113 -14.56 -0.21 7.08
C SER A 113 -13.26 -0.38 6.28
N PHE A 114 -12.47 -1.42 6.54
CA PHE A 114 -11.16 -1.67 5.93
C PHE A 114 -11.16 -2.84 4.92
N ALA A 115 -12.31 -3.41 4.56
CA ALA A 115 -12.36 -4.41 3.49
C ALA A 115 -12.16 -3.83 2.08
N ARG A 116 -12.25 -2.51 1.94
CA ARG A 116 -12.14 -1.80 0.66
C ARG A 116 -11.16 -0.64 0.74
N SER A 117 -10.64 -0.23 -0.42
CA SER A 117 -9.91 1.05 -0.52
C SER A 117 -10.87 2.24 -0.37
N PRO A 118 -10.38 3.46 -0.17
CA PRO A 118 -11.24 4.66 -0.17
C PRO A 118 -11.99 4.88 -1.49
N LEU A 119 -11.50 4.32 -2.60
CA LEU A 119 -12.19 4.33 -3.91
C LEU A 119 -13.28 3.25 -4.04
N GLY A 120 -13.47 2.43 -2.99
CA GLY A 120 -14.45 1.34 -2.98
C GLY A 120 -14.00 0.06 -3.67
N ASN A 121 -12.76 0.02 -4.18
CA ASN A 121 -12.18 -1.16 -4.79
C ASN A 121 -11.94 -2.27 -3.76
N LEU A 122 -11.88 -3.50 -4.25
CA LEU A 122 -11.67 -4.68 -3.41
C LEU A 122 -10.18 -4.88 -3.15
N ILE A 123 -9.86 -5.58 -2.07
CA ILE A 123 -8.49 -5.89 -1.67
C ILE A 123 -8.28 -7.39 -1.73
N ILE A 124 -7.24 -7.83 -2.43
CA ILE A 124 -6.76 -9.22 -2.38
C ILE A 124 -5.46 -9.24 -1.59
N ASP A 125 -5.40 -10.09 -0.58
CA ASP A 125 -4.22 -10.35 0.22
C ASP A 125 -3.50 -11.60 -0.26
N ILE A 126 -2.19 -11.48 -0.42
CA ILE A 126 -1.31 -12.52 -0.94
C ILE A 126 -0.32 -12.88 0.15
N TYR A 127 -0.20 -14.17 0.41
CA TYR A 127 0.62 -14.74 1.47
C TYR A 127 1.69 -15.66 0.88
N LYS A 128 2.89 -15.60 1.47
CA LYS A 128 4.01 -16.47 1.11
C LYS A 128 4.89 -16.77 2.32
N PRO A 129 5.55 -17.95 2.38
CA PRO A 129 6.48 -18.27 3.47
C PRO A 129 7.74 -17.40 3.54
N ASN A 130 8.08 -16.68 2.45
CA ASN A 130 9.15 -15.68 2.38
C ASN A 130 8.88 -14.72 1.21
N TRP A 131 9.57 -13.58 1.17
CA TRP A 131 9.36 -12.51 0.17
C TRP A 131 10.56 -12.31 -0.77
N ASN A 132 11.36 -13.35 -1.02
CA ASN A 132 12.58 -13.24 -1.84
C ASN A 132 12.33 -12.78 -3.28
N ASP A 133 11.14 -13.06 -3.82
CA ASP A 133 10.71 -12.73 -5.19
C ASP A 133 9.55 -11.73 -5.21
N ILE A 134 9.33 -10.98 -4.11
CA ILE A 134 8.19 -10.06 -3.99
C ILE A 134 8.18 -9.00 -5.09
N ALA A 135 9.35 -8.50 -5.52
CA ALA A 135 9.45 -7.52 -6.59
C ALA A 135 8.92 -8.08 -7.93
N GLN A 136 9.31 -9.31 -8.26
CA GLN A 136 8.85 -10.00 -9.48
C GLN A 136 7.35 -10.30 -9.43
N ILE A 137 6.86 -10.82 -8.30
CA ILE A 137 5.44 -11.08 -8.09
C ILE A 137 4.63 -9.79 -8.23
N ASN A 138 5.09 -8.72 -7.58
CA ASN A 138 4.45 -7.41 -7.64
C ASN A 138 4.37 -6.88 -9.08
N GLU A 139 5.45 -6.98 -9.85
CA GLU A 139 5.45 -6.57 -11.26
C GLU A 139 4.46 -7.38 -12.10
N GLN A 140 4.40 -8.70 -11.90
CA GLN A 140 3.46 -9.58 -12.60
C GLN A 140 2.00 -9.27 -12.27
N LEU A 141 1.70 -8.94 -11.01
CA LEU A 141 0.37 -8.55 -10.56
C LEU A 141 -0.04 -7.19 -11.12
N LEU A 142 0.82 -6.18 -11.03
CA LEU A 142 0.52 -4.83 -11.54
C LEU A 142 0.27 -4.79 -13.06
N LYS A 143 0.76 -5.79 -13.81
CA LYS A 143 0.47 -5.95 -15.24
C LYS A 143 -0.93 -6.51 -15.54
N GLN A 144 -1.65 -7.05 -14.54
CA GLN A 144 -2.98 -7.60 -14.76
C GLN A 144 -4.02 -6.50 -14.89
N ASN A 145 -4.92 -6.64 -15.87
CA ASN A 145 -6.03 -5.70 -16.02
C ASN A 145 -6.91 -5.68 -14.76
N GLY A 146 -7.16 -4.48 -14.26
CA GLY A 146 -7.95 -4.24 -13.05
C GLY A 146 -7.17 -4.33 -11.75
N VAL A 147 -5.85 -4.58 -11.75
CA VAL A 147 -4.99 -4.29 -10.60
C VAL A 147 -4.63 -2.80 -10.65
N ILE A 148 -4.91 -2.08 -9.57
CA ILE A 148 -4.82 -0.61 -9.50
C ILE A 148 -3.53 -0.19 -8.80
N ALA A 149 -3.26 -0.80 -7.65
CA ALA A 149 -2.06 -0.54 -6.87
C ALA A 149 -1.73 -1.75 -5.98
N SER A 150 -0.51 -1.79 -5.47
CA SER A 150 -0.05 -2.78 -4.51
C SER A 150 0.50 -2.11 -3.27
N SER A 151 0.54 -2.87 -2.17
CA SER A 151 1.11 -2.42 -0.89
C SER A 151 2.63 -2.54 -0.82
N TYR A 152 3.30 -3.07 -1.86
CA TYR A 152 4.76 -3.16 -1.92
C TYR A 152 5.36 -1.87 -2.48
N PHE A 153 6.30 -1.29 -1.75
CA PHE A 153 7.08 -0.14 -2.19
C PHE A 153 8.53 -0.60 -2.28
N PRO A 154 9.09 -0.69 -3.50
CA PRO A 154 10.52 -0.93 -3.65
C PRO A 154 11.30 0.31 -3.17
N THR A 155 12.62 0.21 -3.10
CA THR A 155 13.49 1.38 -2.97
C THR A 155 13.26 2.32 -4.18
N TRP A 156 12.96 3.61 -3.92
CA TRP A 156 12.76 4.66 -4.94
C TRP A 156 14.01 5.54 -5.05
#